data_AF-A0A961X0J9-F1
#
_entry.id   AF-A0A961X0J9-F1
#
_cell.length_a   1.000
_cell.length_b   1.000
_cell.length_c   1.000
_cell.angle_alpha   90.00
_cell.angle_beta   90.00
_cell.angle_gamma   90.00
#
_symmetry.space_group_name_H-M   'P 1'
#
loop_
_entity.id
_entity.type
_entity.pdbx_description
1 polymer ?
#
loop_
_entity_poly.entity_id
_entity_poly.type
_entity_poly.pdbx_seq_one_letter_code
_entity_poly.pdbx_strand_id
1 'polypeptide(L)'
;MGWRDINMNRRRPQPRVAFVADVPGADRAAQVLAKAAAAAIGLASQQLGESTTGGAFLTGYLFGYARQGALRDGVDGERESMSALAQALAGVLPERWDIDPGQIEFVQRATADRMPRTRLRATDAGVDAGYLVGHLEALCGTEKLLRLALLRMEQGGDQAAQDFLTDCDVAADPMQTRNPTLALRFHGEEREVIRRAFAPR
;
A
#
# COMPACT_ATOMS: atom_id res chain seq x y z
N MET A 1 35.32 7.35 -25.65
CA MET A 1 34.51 6.53 -24.73
C MET A 1 33.06 6.71 -25.12
N GLY A 2 32.44 5.68 -25.69
CA GLY A 2 31.15 5.77 -26.37
C GLY A 2 29.97 5.57 -25.43
N TRP A 3 28.83 6.20 -25.76
CA TRP A 3 27.52 6.12 -25.09
C TRP A 3 26.97 4.70 -24.79
N ARG A 4 27.66 3.64 -25.23
CA ARG A 4 27.24 2.24 -25.09
C ARG A 4 27.54 1.63 -23.72
N ASP A 5 28.42 2.23 -22.92
CA ASP A 5 28.84 1.66 -21.63
C ASP A 5 27.92 2.02 -20.44
N ILE A 6 26.96 2.94 -20.63
CA ILE A 6 26.11 3.46 -19.53
C ILE A 6 24.85 2.61 -19.30
N ASN A 7 24.52 1.64 -20.17
CA ASN A 7 23.18 1.03 -20.16
C ASN A 7 23.12 -0.51 -20.18
N MET A 8 24.03 -1.20 -19.47
CA MET A 8 24.03 -2.68 -19.42
C MET A 8 23.76 -3.30 -18.03
N ASN A 9 23.64 -2.51 -16.96
CA ASN A 9 23.39 -3.04 -15.60
C ASN A 9 22.00 -2.74 -15.00
N ARG A 10 21.05 -2.23 -15.78
CA ARG A 10 19.62 -2.23 -15.38
C ARG A 10 19.00 -3.60 -15.62
N ARG A 11 19.56 -4.65 -15.00
CA ARG A 11 18.78 -5.88 -14.79
C ARG A 11 17.62 -5.47 -13.90
N ARG A 12 16.41 -5.42 -14.46
CA ARG A 12 15.19 -5.29 -13.65
C ARG A 12 15.31 -6.34 -12.54
N PRO A 13 15.04 -6.01 -11.27
CA PRO A 13 14.81 -7.03 -10.27
C PRO A 13 13.84 -8.03 -10.90
N GLN A 14 14.27 -9.29 -11.02
CA GLN A 14 13.36 -10.35 -11.41
C GLN A 14 12.20 -10.29 -10.41
N PRO A 15 10.94 -10.15 -10.84
CA PRO A 15 9.83 -10.21 -9.91
C PRO A 15 10.00 -11.53 -9.14
N ARG A 16 10.21 -11.43 -7.82
CA ARG A 16 10.15 -12.61 -6.95
C ARG A 16 8.69 -13.05 -6.98
N VAL A 17 8.36 -13.91 -7.93
CA VAL A 17 7.03 -14.50 -8.02
C VAL A 17 6.94 -15.47 -6.84
N ALA A 18 6.43 -14.99 -5.70
CA ALA A 18 5.96 -15.89 -4.66
C ALA A 18 4.86 -16.73 -5.30
N PHE A 19 5.16 -18.00 -5.56
CA PHE A 19 4.22 -18.95 -6.11
C PHE A 19 3.15 -19.23 -5.05
N VAL A 20 1.87 -19.18 -5.43
CA VAL A 20 0.81 -19.74 -4.59
C VAL A 20 0.83 -21.23 -4.88
N ALA A 21 1.33 -22.04 -3.95
CA ALA A 21 1.28 -23.48 -4.08
C ALA A 21 -0.18 -23.93 -4.00
N ASP A 22 -0.72 -24.41 -5.12
CA ASP A 22 -2.06 -24.98 -5.17
C ASP A 22 -2.04 -26.30 -4.39
N VAL A 23 -2.38 -26.22 -3.11
CA VAL A 23 -2.48 -27.39 -2.23
C VAL A 23 -3.86 -27.99 -2.44
N PRO A 24 -3.98 -29.24 -2.92
CA PRO A 24 -5.28 -29.86 -3.16
C PRO A 24 -6.19 -29.80 -1.93
N GLY A 25 -7.39 -29.24 -2.09
CA GLY A 25 -8.38 -29.09 -1.01
C GLY A 25 -8.22 -27.86 -0.13
N ALA A 26 -7.21 -27.01 -0.35
CA ALA A 26 -7.04 -25.76 0.37
C ALA A 26 -7.83 -24.62 -0.29
N ASP A 27 -8.28 -23.67 0.53
CA ASP A 27 -8.92 -22.45 0.05
C ASP A 27 -7.89 -21.54 -0.65
N ARG A 28 -7.97 -21.49 -1.98
CA ARG A 28 -7.10 -20.66 -2.83
C ARG A 28 -7.19 -19.18 -2.45
N ALA A 29 -8.37 -18.66 -2.11
CA ALA A 29 -8.52 -17.25 -1.76
C ALA A 29 -7.73 -16.93 -0.49
N ALA A 30 -7.85 -17.77 0.54
CA ALA A 30 -7.08 -17.65 1.77
C ALA A 30 -5.56 -17.70 1.53
N GLN A 31 -5.08 -18.59 0.64
CA GLN A 31 -3.65 -18.67 0.31
C GLN A 31 -3.13 -17.42 -0.41
N VAL A 32 -3.90 -16.88 -1.35
CA VAL A 32 -3.56 -15.62 -2.04
C VAL A 32 -3.49 -14.47 -1.04
N LEU A 33 -4.45 -14.37 -0.12
CA LEU A 33 -4.46 -13.36 0.93
C LEU A 33 -3.26 -13.48 1.87
N ALA A 34 -2.93 -14.70 2.31
CA ALA A 34 -1.76 -14.97 3.15
C ALA A 34 -0.44 -14.59 2.44
N LYS A 35 -0.30 -14.95 1.16
CA LYS A 35 0.84 -14.54 0.34
C LYS A 35 0.94 -13.02 0.24
N ALA A 36 -0.17 -12.34 -0.03
CA ALA A 36 -0.18 -10.90 -0.19
C ALA A 36 0.11 -10.16 1.12
N ALA A 37 -0.41 -10.65 2.24
CA ALA A 37 -0.10 -10.19 3.59
C ALA A 37 1.40 -10.35 3.91
N ALA A 38 1.97 -11.53 3.65
CA ALA A 38 3.39 -11.78 3.84
C ALA A 38 4.27 -10.86 2.97
N ALA A 39 3.86 -10.59 1.72
CA ALA A 39 4.56 -9.65 0.85
C ALA A 39 4.51 -8.21 1.39
N ALA A 40 3.35 -7.76 1.89
CA ALA A 40 3.19 -6.44 2.50
C ALA A 40 4.11 -6.26 3.72
N ILE A 41 4.13 -7.25 4.62
CA ILE A 41 4.97 -7.25 5.82
C ILE A 41 6.45 -7.34 5.45
N GLY A 42 6.81 -8.16 4.46
CA GLY A 42 8.18 -8.28 3.97
C GLY A 42 8.70 -6.95 3.43
N LEU A 43 7.90 -6.25 2.62
CA LEU A 43 8.27 -4.93 2.11
C LEU A 43 8.32 -3.88 3.22
N ALA A 44 7.31 -3.83 4.08
CA ALA A 44 7.29 -2.89 5.19
C ALA A 44 8.50 -3.10 6.12
N SER A 45 8.86 -4.35 6.43
CA SER A 45 10.05 -4.68 7.22
C SER A 45 11.34 -4.22 6.55
N GLN A 46 11.47 -4.35 5.23
CA GLN A 46 12.64 -3.84 4.49
C GLN A 46 12.75 -2.32 4.55
N GLN A 47 11.63 -1.62 4.48
CA GLN A 47 11.60 -0.16 4.49
C GLN A 47 11.82 0.43 5.90
N LEU A 48 11.33 -0.25 6.94
CA LEU A 48 11.39 0.20 8.34
C LEU A 48 12.63 -0.28 9.09
N GLY A 49 13.26 -1.38 8.66
CA GLY A 49 14.34 -2.01 9.41
C GLY A 49 13.85 -2.47 10.79
N GLU A 50 14.51 -1.99 11.84
CA GLU A 50 14.14 -2.26 13.24
C GLU A 50 13.05 -1.32 13.78
N SER A 51 12.62 -0.33 13.00
CA SER A 51 11.61 0.62 13.46
C SER A 51 10.24 -0.04 13.61
N THR A 52 9.58 0.23 14.73
CA THR A 52 8.17 -0.09 14.99
C THR A 52 7.26 1.13 14.84
N THR A 53 7.81 2.29 14.45
CA THR A 53 7.03 3.50 14.24
C THR A 53 6.15 3.37 13.00
N GLY A 54 4.86 3.67 13.15
CA GLY A 54 3.93 3.64 12.03
C GLY A 54 2.46 3.63 12.41
N GLY A 55 2.11 3.06 13.57
CA GLY A 55 0.77 3.10 14.16
C GLY A 55 -0.37 2.89 13.15
N ALA A 56 -1.35 3.79 13.17
CA ALA A 56 -2.48 3.80 12.25
C ALA A 56 -2.08 3.77 10.77
N PHE A 57 -1.06 4.55 10.38
CA PHE A 57 -0.64 4.66 8.99
C PHE A 57 -0.03 3.36 8.45
N LEU A 58 0.87 2.73 9.23
CA LEU A 58 1.44 1.43 8.86
C LEU A 58 0.35 0.36 8.75
N THR A 59 -0.60 0.36 9.68
CA THR A 59 -1.73 -0.58 9.64
C THR A 59 -2.49 -0.45 8.32
N GLY A 60 -2.88 0.77 7.96
CA GLY A 60 -3.52 1.06 6.69
C GLY A 60 -2.68 0.63 5.49
N TYR A 61 -1.39 0.97 5.51
CA TYR A 61 -0.45 0.63 4.44
C TYR A 61 -0.41 -0.87 4.16
N LEU A 62 -0.36 -1.70 5.20
CA LEU A 62 -0.34 -3.16 5.07
C LEU A 62 -1.61 -3.67 4.37
N PHE A 63 -2.80 -3.17 4.78
CA PHE A 63 -4.05 -3.49 4.10
C PHE A 63 -4.04 -3.08 2.62
N GLY A 64 -3.56 -1.87 2.32
CA GLY A 64 -3.58 -1.31 0.97
C GLY A 64 -2.69 -2.10 0.02
N TYR A 65 -1.48 -2.39 0.49
CA TYR A 65 -0.50 -3.14 -0.27
C TYR A 65 -0.95 -4.59 -0.47
N ALA A 66 -1.38 -5.27 0.60
CA ALA A 66 -1.81 -6.66 0.53
C ALA A 66 -3.07 -6.82 -0.34
N ARG A 67 -4.07 -5.93 -0.23
CA ARG A 67 -5.23 -5.96 -1.13
C ARG A 67 -4.80 -5.91 -2.59
N GLN A 68 -3.93 -4.97 -2.95
CA GLN A 68 -3.52 -4.82 -4.35
C GLN A 68 -2.69 -6.01 -4.83
N GLY A 69 -1.89 -6.62 -3.94
CA GLY A 69 -1.19 -7.88 -4.20
C GLY A 69 -2.17 -9.01 -4.50
N ALA A 70 -3.20 -9.19 -3.66
CA ALA A 70 -4.24 -10.21 -3.86
C ALA A 70 -5.05 -9.98 -5.14
N LEU A 71 -5.37 -8.72 -5.46
CA LEU A 71 -6.12 -8.37 -6.66
C LEU A 71 -5.37 -8.73 -7.95
N ARG A 72 -4.03 -8.63 -7.95
CA ARG A 72 -3.19 -9.09 -9.08
C ARG A 72 -3.27 -10.59 -9.32
N ASP A 73 -3.52 -11.36 -8.27
CA ASP A 73 -3.70 -12.81 -8.32
C ASP A 73 -5.19 -13.22 -8.48
N GLY A 74 -6.09 -12.24 -8.70
CA GLY A 74 -7.50 -12.44 -9.01
C GLY A 74 -8.45 -12.46 -7.81
N VAL A 75 -7.97 -12.15 -6.59
CA VAL A 75 -8.78 -12.15 -5.37
C VAL A 75 -9.04 -10.71 -4.91
N ASP A 76 -10.30 -10.27 -4.96
CA ASP A 76 -10.70 -8.93 -4.51
C ASP A 76 -11.07 -8.96 -3.02
N GLY A 77 -10.10 -8.63 -2.15
CA GLY A 77 -10.29 -8.61 -0.70
C GLY A 77 -11.37 -7.64 -0.19
N GLU A 78 -11.84 -6.68 -1.01
CA GLU A 78 -12.96 -5.82 -0.62
C GLU A 78 -14.33 -6.51 -0.84
N ARG A 79 -14.42 -7.49 -1.76
CA ARG A 79 -15.70 -8.21 -2.03
C ARG A 79 -16.06 -9.21 -0.95
N GLU A 80 -15.08 -9.79 -0.29
CA GLU A 80 -15.27 -10.86 0.70
C GLU A 80 -15.30 -10.35 2.15
N SER A 81 -15.51 -9.04 2.34
CA SER A 81 -15.26 -8.29 3.58
C SER A 81 -13.77 -8.24 3.94
N MET A 82 -13.28 -7.08 4.38
CA MET A 82 -11.87 -6.92 4.78
C MET A 82 -11.44 -7.85 5.92
N SER A 83 -12.38 -8.60 6.52
CA SER A 83 -12.13 -9.56 7.60
C SER A 83 -11.18 -10.69 7.19
N ALA A 84 -11.29 -11.26 6.00
CA ALA A 84 -10.39 -12.33 5.54
C ALA A 84 -8.95 -11.81 5.37
N LEU A 85 -8.82 -10.58 4.85
CA LEU A 85 -7.52 -9.92 4.74
C LEU A 85 -6.94 -9.54 6.12
N ALA A 86 -7.80 -9.10 7.05
CA ALA A 86 -7.40 -8.81 8.43
C ALA A 86 -6.88 -10.07 9.14
N GLN A 87 -7.56 -11.20 8.98
CA GLN A 87 -7.11 -12.50 9.50
C GLN A 87 -5.78 -12.93 8.88
N ALA A 88 -5.63 -12.80 7.56
CA ALA A 88 -4.39 -13.09 6.88
C ALA A 88 -3.22 -12.23 7.40
N LEU A 89 -3.43 -10.93 7.61
CA LEU A 89 -2.44 -10.03 8.20
C LEU A 89 -2.11 -10.43 9.64
N ALA A 90 -3.11 -10.68 10.48
CA ALA A 90 -2.92 -11.11 11.87
C ALA A 90 -2.09 -12.40 11.97
N GLY A 91 -2.26 -13.34 11.04
CA GLY A 91 -1.52 -14.60 11.02
C GLY A 91 -0.03 -14.49 10.66
N VAL A 92 0.42 -13.36 10.13
CA VAL A 92 1.83 -13.15 9.72
C VAL A 92 2.48 -11.90 10.32
N LEU A 93 1.74 -11.12 11.12
CA LEU A 93 2.24 -9.91 11.76
C LEU A 93 3.38 -10.22 12.74
N PRO A 94 4.51 -9.49 12.68
CA PRO A 94 5.55 -9.60 13.70
C PRO A 94 5.02 -9.12 15.06
N GLU A 95 5.26 -9.88 16.14
CA GLU A 95 4.81 -9.53 17.51
C GLU A 95 5.27 -8.15 17.97
N ARG A 96 6.41 -7.67 17.45
CA ARG A 96 6.94 -6.33 17.76
C ARG A 96 6.10 -5.17 17.20
N TRP A 97 5.22 -5.44 16.24
CA TRP A 97 4.32 -4.44 15.68
C TRP A 97 3.01 -4.50 16.44
N ASP A 98 2.78 -3.49 17.28
CA ASP A 98 1.55 -3.30 18.05
C ASP A 98 0.40 -2.87 17.12
N ILE A 99 -0.07 -3.82 16.31
CA ILE A 99 -1.12 -3.65 15.30
C ILE A 99 -2.13 -4.77 15.48
N ASP A 100 -3.40 -4.42 15.67
CA ASP A 100 -4.53 -5.34 15.60
C ASP A 100 -5.37 -5.05 14.33
N PRO A 101 -5.17 -5.80 13.23
CA PRO A 101 -5.96 -5.63 12.01
C PRO A 101 -7.46 -5.84 12.21
N GLY A 102 -7.86 -6.60 13.25
CA GLY A 102 -9.25 -6.91 13.55
C GLY A 102 -10.06 -5.74 14.09
N GLN A 103 -9.41 -4.69 14.62
CA GLN A 103 -10.08 -3.49 15.13
C GLN A 103 -10.38 -2.45 14.05
N ILE A 104 -9.89 -2.65 12.83
CA ILE A 104 -10.01 -1.65 11.77
C ILE A 104 -11.38 -1.73 11.11
N GLU A 105 -12.17 -0.69 11.31
CA GLU A 105 -13.46 -0.56 10.65
C GLU A 105 -13.30 0.04 9.25
N PHE A 106 -13.76 -0.70 8.24
CA PHE A 106 -13.87 -0.24 6.86
C PHE A 106 -15.33 0.01 6.50
N VAL A 107 -15.59 1.19 5.94
CA VAL A 107 -16.91 1.58 5.43
C VAL A 107 -16.84 1.88 3.94
N GLN A 108 -17.99 1.89 3.27
CA GLN A 108 -18.04 2.27 1.86
C GLN A 108 -17.52 3.70 1.67
N ARG A 109 -16.63 3.90 0.70
CA ARG A 109 -16.17 5.23 0.32
C ARG A 109 -17.32 5.92 -0.41
N ALA A 110 -17.85 6.98 0.21
CA ALA A 110 -18.83 7.83 -0.44
C ALA A 110 -18.14 8.54 -1.62
N THR A 111 -18.68 8.38 -2.83
CA THR A 111 -18.15 9.07 -4.02
C THR A 111 -19.27 9.77 -4.73
N ALA A 112 -19.16 11.10 -4.87
CA ALA A 112 -20.18 11.90 -5.53
C ALA A 112 -20.21 11.65 -7.05
N ASP A 113 -19.06 11.52 -7.74
CA ASP A 113 -19.04 11.58 -9.22
C ASP A 113 -17.92 10.79 -9.93
N ARG A 114 -17.09 9.99 -9.21
CA ARG A 114 -15.98 9.22 -9.82
C ARG A 114 -15.85 7.83 -9.20
N MET A 115 -15.49 6.85 -10.03
CA MET A 115 -15.12 5.51 -9.53
C MET A 115 -13.83 5.62 -8.69
N PRO A 116 -13.90 5.37 -7.37
CA PRO A 116 -12.72 5.46 -6.51
C PRO A 116 -11.79 4.27 -6.77
N ARG A 117 -10.51 4.46 -6.46
CA ARG A 117 -9.49 3.39 -6.57
C ARG A 117 -9.74 2.24 -5.57
N THR A 118 -10.29 2.59 -4.42
CA THR A 118 -10.70 1.67 -3.35
C THR A 118 -12.19 1.86 -3.12
N ARG A 119 -12.97 0.76 -3.05
CA ARG A 119 -14.41 0.87 -2.74
C ARG A 119 -14.63 1.19 -1.27
N LEU A 120 -13.66 0.81 -0.43
CA LEU A 120 -13.72 1.00 1.01
C LEU A 120 -12.77 2.10 1.47
N ARG A 121 -13.05 2.63 2.65
CA ARG A 121 -12.18 3.53 3.41
C ARG A 121 -12.14 3.09 4.87
N ALA A 122 -11.02 3.29 5.53
CA ALA A 122 -10.98 3.16 6.98
C ALA A 122 -11.69 4.37 7.62
N THR A 123 -12.27 4.17 8.81
CA THR A 123 -12.91 5.26 9.56
C THR A 123 -11.87 6.22 10.17
N ASP A 124 -10.70 5.70 10.57
CA ASP A 124 -9.54 6.49 10.98
C ASP A 124 -8.79 7.08 9.78
N ALA A 125 -8.49 8.38 9.82
CA ALA A 125 -7.84 9.07 8.71
C ALA A 125 -6.38 8.65 8.49
N GLY A 126 -5.65 8.29 9.55
CA GLY A 126 -4.29 7.77 9.45
C GLY A 126 -4.27 6.40 8.78
N VAL A 127 -5.19 5.52 9.16
CA VAL A 127 -5.38 4.22 8.52
C VAL A 127 -5.83 4.38 7.06
N ASP A 128 -6.77 5.27 6.76
CA ASP A 128 -7.23 5.47 5.37
C ASP A 128 -6.12 6.03 4.47
N ALA A 129 -5.32 6.98 4.98
CA ALA A 129 -4.15 7.49 4.26
C ALA A 129 -3.12 6.40 4.00
N GLY A 130 -2.81 5.59 5.02
CA GLY A 130 -1.95 4.41 4.86
C GLY A 130 -2.49 3.47 3.80
N TYR A 131 -3.79 3.16 3.84
CA TYR A 131 -4.47 2.27 2.90
C TYR A 131 -4.36 2.73 1.45
N LEU A 132 -4.57 4.02 1.20
CA LEU A 132 -4.40 4.62 -0.12
C LEU A 132 -2.94 4.54 -0.61
N VAL A 133 -1.98 4.80 0.28
CA VAL A 133 -0.54 4.80 -0.04
C VAL A 133 -0.01 3.39 -0.29
N GLY A 134 -0.36 2.42 0.54
CA GLY A 134 0.04 1.02 0.33
C GLY A 134 -0.48 0.48 -1.00
N HIS A 135 -1.73 0.82 -1.33
CA HIS A 135 -2.32 0.47 -2.62
C HIS A 135 -1.60 1.14 -3.80
N LEU A 136 -1.27 2.43 -3.70
CA LEU A 136 -0.48 3.15 -4.71
C LEU A 136 0.91 2.52 -4.89
N GLU A 137 1.63 2.27 -3.80
CA GLU A 137 2.97 1.67 -3.83
C GLU A 137 2.94 0.31 -4.53
N ALA A 138 1.98 -0.54 -4.17
CA ALA A 138 1.80 -1.82 -4.82
C ALA A 138 1.56 -1.63 -6.32
N LEU A 139 0.64 -0.74 -6.74
CA LEU A 139 0.35 -0.45 -8.15
C LEU A 139 1.59 0.03 -8.93
N CYS A 140 2.32 0.99 -8.36
CA CYS A 140 3.50 1.59 -9.00
C CYS A 140 4.71 0.66 -8.99
N GLY A 141 4.74 -0.33 -8.09
CA GLY A 141 5.89 -1.22 -7.91
C GLY A 141 7.11 -0.49 -7.33
N THR A 142 6.87 0.53 -6.49
CA THR A 142 7.93 1.19 -5.73
C THR A 142 8.18 0.47 -4.40
N GLU A 143 9.30 0.78 -3.76
CA GLU A 143 9.71 0.16 -2.49
C GLU A 143 10.20 1.23 -1.50
N LYS A 144 9.54 2.40 -1.48
CA LYS A 144 10.00 3.57 -0.70
C LYS A 144 8.90 4.45 -0.10
N LEU A 145 7.64 4.32 -0.53
CA LEU A 145 6.59 5.27 -0.15
C LEU A 145 6.23 5.18 1.33
N LEU A 146 6.23 4.00 1.93
CA LEU A 146 6.03 3.88 3.39
C LEU A 146 7.12 4.63 4.16
N ARG A 147 8.39 4.40 3.82
CA ARG A 147 9.51 5.08 4.48
C ARG A 147 9.43 6.59 4.33
N LEU A 148 9.14 7.08 3.12
CA LEU A 148 8.98 8.50 2.86
C LEU A 148 7.80 9.08 3.65
N ALA A 149 6.67 8.39 3.71
CA ALA A 149 5.52 8.84 4.47
C ALA A 149 5.87 9.09 5.94
N LEU A 150 6.51 8.10 6.59
CA LEU A 150 6.86 8.21 8.01
C LEU A 150 7.86 9.34 8.28
N LEU A 151 8.89 9.48 7.44
CA LEU A 151 9.86 10.57 7.56
C LEU A 151 9.21 11.95 7.43
N ARG A 152 8.18 12.08 6.60
CA ARG A 152 7.42 13.32 6.41
C ARG A 152 6.40 13.53 7.54
N MET A 153 5.78 12.47 8.04
CA MET A 153 4.89 12.55 9.21
C MET A 153 5.63 12.99 10.47
N GLU A 154 6.90 12.60 10.65
CA GLU A 154 7.76 13.09 11.73
C GLU A 154 8.03 14.60 11.65
N GLN A 155 8.09 15.16 10.44
CA GLN A 155 8.21 16.61 10.23
C GLN A 155 6.89 17.32 10.53
N GLY A 156 5.77 16.69 10.17
CA GLY A 156 4.41 17.18 10.40
C GLY A 156 4.03 18.41 9.58
N GLY A 157 2.73 18.69 9.53
CA GLY A 157 2.17 19.90 8.93
C GLY A 157 2.01 19.88 7.41
N ASP A 158 1.44 20.97 6.90
CA ASP A 158 0.99 21.07 5.50
C ASP A 158 2.11 20.92 4.48
N GLN A 159 3.30 21.47 4.78
CA GLN A 159 4.43 21.37 3.86
C GLN A 159 4.93 19.92 3.76
N ALA A 160 5.01 19.19 4.87
CA ALA A 160 5.42 17.79 4.85
C ALA A 160 4.40 16.91 4.12
N ALA A 161 3.11 17.20 4.29
CA ALA A 161 2.04 16.55 3.52
C ALA A 161 2.18 16.83 2.02
N GLN A 162 2.44 18.09 1.64
CA GLN A 162 2.60 18.49 0.25
C GLN A 162 3.85 17.84 -0.39
N ASP A 163 4.97 17.81 0.31
CA ASP A 163 6.19 17.13 -0.13
C ASP A 163 5.93 15.63 -0.37
N PHE A 164 5.23 14.98 0.56
CA PHE A 164 4.89 13.56 0.41
C PHE A 164 3.92 13.30 -0.75
N LEU A 165 2.95 14.18 -0.99
CA LEU A 165 2.08 14.09 -2.16
C LEU A 165 2.87 14.21 -3.46
N THR A 166 3.90 15.07 -3.49
CA THR A 166 4.84 15.15 -4.62
C THR A 166 5.64 13.86 -4.79
N ASP A 167 6.13 13.25 -3.69
CA ASP A 167 6.79 11.94 -3.74
C ASP A 167 5.88 10.85 -4.33
N CYS A 168 4.58 10.88 -4.01
CA CYS A 168 3.57 9.98 -4.57
C CYS A 168 3.33 10.23 -6.07
N ASP A 169 3.24 11.50 -6.50
CA ASP A 169 3.09 11.84 -7.92
C ASP A 169 4.30 11.36 -8.74
N VAL A 170 5.52 11.56 -8.23
CA VAL A 170 6.76 11.08 -8.85
C VAL A 170 6.79 9.55 -8.96
N ALA A 171 6.26 8.84 -7.96
CA ALA A 171 6.12 7.37 -8.03
C ALA A 171 5.10 6.92 -9.09
N ALA A 172 4.02 7.68 -9.28
CA ALA A 172 2.99 7.40 -10.28
C ALA A 172 3.43 7.71 -11.72
N ASP A 173 4.28 8.70 -11.92
CA ASP A 173 4.63 9.25 -13.24
C ASP A 173 5.10 8.21 -14.26
N PRO A 174 6.08 7.33 -13.98
CA PRO A 174 6.55 6.35 -14.97
C PRO A 174 5.43 5.41 -15.46
N MET A 175 4.50 5.07 -14.57
CA MET A 175 3.37 4.19 -14.88
C MET A 175 2.27 4.95 -15.61
N GLN A 176 2.02 6.20 -15.23
CA GLN A 176 1.07 7.11 -15.89
C GLN A 176 1.50 7.40 -17.33
N THR A 177 2.79 7.63 -17.58
CA THR A 177 3.32 7.86 -18.94
C THR A 177 3.13 6.64 -19.84
N ARG A 178 3.25 5.43 -19.28
CA ARG A 178 3.07 4.18 -20.05
C ARG A 178 1.61 3.79 -20.25
N ASN A 179 0.74 4.17 -19.31
CA ASN A 179 -0.69 3.85 -19.33
C ASN A 179 -1.50 5.10 -18.96
N PRO A 180 -1.68 6.04 -19.89
CA PRO A 180 -2.27 7.35 -19.61
C PRO A 180 -3.73 7.30 -19.15
N THR A 181 -4.43 6.20 -19.41
CA THR A 181 -5.80 5.97 -18.97
C THR A 181 -5.93 5.51 -17.52
N LEU A 182 -4.84 5.05 -16.89
CA LEU A 182 -4.85 4.70 -15.46
C LEU A 182 -4.81 5.99 -14.65
N ALA A 183 -5.75 6.22 -13.74
CA ALA A 183 -5.72 7.36 -12.83
C ALA A 183 -4.84 7.03 -11.59
N LEU A 184 -3.51 7.16 -11.71
CA LEU A 184 -2.57 6.74 -10.67
C LEU A 184 -2.22 7.83 -9.65
N ARG A 185 -2.33 9.10 -10.01
CA ARG A 185 -2.14 10.21 -9.05
C ARG A 185 -3.35 10.32 -8.12
N PHE A 186 -3.11 10.70 -6.87
CA PHE A 186 -4.20 10.95 -5.92
C PHE A 186 -5.02 12.17 -6.36
N HIS A 187 -6.35 12.07 -6.25
CA HIS A 187 -7.28 13.17 -6.54
C HIS A 187 -7.68 13.94 -5.27
N GLY A 188 -8.45 15.03 -5.42
CA GLY A 188 -8.74 16.01 -4.35
C GLY A 188 -9.08 15.40 -2.98
N GLU A 189 -10.07 14.51 -2.92
CA GLU A 189 -10.48 13.82 -1.68
C GLU A 189 -9.38 12.92 -1.08
N GLU A 190 -8.68 12.13 -1.90
CA GLU A 190 -7.58 11.27 -1.44
C GLU A 190 -6.41 12.11 -0.92
N ARG A 191 -6.10 13.23 -1.59
CA ARG A 191 -5.08 14.18 -1.13
C ARG A 191 -5.45 14.80 0.21
N GLU A 192 -6.73 15.09 0.42
CA GLU A 192 -7.24 15.64 1.68
C GLU A 192 -7.14 14.63 2.84
N VAL A 193 -7.42 13.35 2.58
CA VAL A 193 -7.19 12.27 3.55
C VAL A 193 -5.70 12.21 3.95
N ILE A 194 -4.80 12.29 2.98
CA ILE A 194 -3.36 12.29 3.23
C ILE A 194 -2.94 13.51 4.04
N ARG A 195 -3.42 14.72 3.72
CA ARG A 195 -3.11 15.93 4.49
C ARG A 195 -3.54 15.81 5.95
N ARG A 196 -4.75 15.30 6.20
CA ARG A 196 -5.26 15.10 7.57
C ARG A 196 -4.41 14.13 8.37
N ALA A 197 -3.88 13.08 7.74
CA ALA A 197 -3.00 12.14 8.42
C ALA A 197 -1.66 12.77 8.85
N PHE A 198 -1.25 13.86 8.22
CA PHE A 198 0.01 14.58 8.48
C PHE A 198 -0.19 15.83 9.35
N ALA A 199 -1.44 16.15 9.71
CA ALA A 199 -1.74 17.24 10.62
C ALA A 199 -1.08 16.98 11.99
N PRO A 200 -0.61 18.02 12.70
CA PRO A 200 -0.08 17.88 14.05
C PRO A 200 -1.12 17.22 14.95
N ARG A 201 -0.70 16.22 15.74
CA ARG A 201 -1.52 15.56 16.75
C ARG A 201 -1.44 16.27 18.09
#